data_AF-A0A1H3E1Q1-F1
#
_entry.id   AF-A0A1H3E1Q1-F1
#
_cell.length_a   1.000
_cell.length_b   1.000
_cell.length_c   1.000
_cell.angle_alpha   90.00
_cell.angle_beta   90.00
_cell.angle_gamma   90.00
#
_symmetry.space_group_name_H-M   'P 1'
#
loop_
_entity.id
_entity.type
_entity.pdbx_description
1 polymer ?
#
loop_
_entity_poly.entity_id
_entity_poly.type
_entity_poly.pdbx_seq_one_letter_code
_entity_poly.pdbx_strand_id
1 'polypeptide(L)'
;MYNLIIKSGEVIDGSGKGSYFADIGIKDGYIKETSRYIDSDALKVIDAKGYIVSPGFIDIDSHSDFHFVKGNKSKAAELLGIRRQTLYNKMKEYDIDI
;
A
#
# COMPACT_ATOMS: atom_id res chain seq x y z
N MET A 1 -1.14 13.96 16.45
CA MET A 1 -2.14 14.03 15.36
C MET A 1 -1.57 13.39 14.09
N TYR A 2 -2.31 12.43 13.54
CA TYR A 2 -2.00 11.68 12.33
C TYR A 2 -2.72 12.26 11.10
N ASN A 3 -2.26 11.94 9.89
CA ASN A 3 -3.05 12.23 8.68
C ASN A 3 -4.15 11.18 8.48
N LEU A 4 -3.85 9.92 8.79
CA LEU A 4 -4.79 8.81 8.69
C LEU A 4 -4.53 7.82 9.83
N ILE A 5 -5.58 7.33 10.47
CA ILE A 5 -5.54 6.10 11.26
C ILE A 5 -6.45 5.07 10.62
N ILE A 6 -5.95 3.85 10.42
CA ILE A 6 -6.75 2.67 10.10
C ILE A 6 -6.95 1.91 11.41
N LYS A 7 -8.20 1.76 11.86
CA LYS A 7 -8.53 1.14 13.15
C LYS A 7 -9.06 -0.28 13.01
N SER A 8 -8.84 -1.10 14.05
CA SER A 8 -9.47 -2.42 14.21
C SER A 8 -9.25 -3.41 13.05
N GLY A 9 -8.12 -3.28 12.35
CA GLY A 9 -7.77 -4.15 11.23
C GLY A 9 -7.09 -5.43 11.68
N GLU A 10 -7.29 -6.51 10.93
CA GLU A 10 -6.42 -7.68 10.97
C GLU A 10 -5.25 -7.45 9.99
N VAL A 11 -4.06 -7.25 10.52
CA VAL A 11 -2.87 -6.85 9.77
C VAL A 11 -2.10 -8.07 9.29
N ILE A 12 -1.77 -8.08 8.00
CA ILE A 12 -0.79 -8.99 7.39
C ILE A 12 0.33 -8.12 6.82
N ASP A 13 1.48 -8.08 7.49
CA ASP A 13 2.55 -7.11 7.21
C ASP A 13 3.52 -7.50 6.08
N GLY A 14 3.34 -8.68 5.48
CA GLY A 14 4.19 -9.19 4.42
C GLY A 14 5.51 -9.84 4.88
N SER A 15 5.76 -9.95 6.18
CA SER A 15 6.95 -10.64 6.73
C SER A 15 6.89 -12.17 6.67
N GLY A 16 5.77 -12.74 6.24
CA GLY A 16 5.51 -14.19 6.28
C GLY A 16 5.06 -14.72 7.65
N LYS A 17 4.95 -13.86 8.66
CA LYS A 17 4.37 -14.21 9.97
C LYS A 17 2.83 -14.25 9.88
N GLY A 18 2.21 -14.85 10.90
CA GLY A 18 0.74 -14.84 11.06
C GLY A 18 0.17 -13.43 11.22
N SER A 19 -1.14 -13.30 10.96
CA SER A 19 -1.86 -12.04 11.11
C SER A 19 -1.98 -11.62 12.59
N TYR A 20 -2.21 -10.32 12.81
CA TYR A 20 -2.44 -9.77 14.15
C TYR A 20 -3.36 -8.55 14.11
N PHE A 21 -4.10 -8.29 15.19
CA PHE A 21 -4.99 -7.13 15.26
C PHE A 21 -4.25 -5.87 15.71
N ALA A 22 -4.37 -4.79 14.94
CA ALA A 22 -3.77 -3.51 15.25
C ALA A 22 -4.47 -2.33 14.56
N ASP A 23 -4.26 -1.15 15.12
CA ASP A 23 -4.43 0.14 14.48
C ASP A 23 -3.12 0.54 13.77
N ILE A 24 -3.22 1.24 12.63
CA ILE A 24 -2.08 1.78 11.89
C ILE A 24 -2.20 3.29 11.78
N GLY A 25 -1.23 4.00 12.35
CA GLY A 25 -1.11 5.46 12.32
C GLY A 25 -0.17 5.92 11.20
N ILE A 26 -0.69 6.74 10.30
CA ILE A 26 0.04 7.28 9.15
C ILE A 26 0.21 8.78 9.29
N LYS A 27 1.47 9.24 9.19
CA LYS A 27 1.83 10.66 9.22
C LYS A 27 2.86 10.98 8.14
N ASP A 28 2.63 12.06 7.43
CA ASP A 28 3.47 12.62 6.37
C ASP A 28 3.79 11.58 5.27
N GLY A 29 2.82 10.69 4.99
CA GLY A 29 2.96 9.63 3.99
C GLY A 29 3.65 8.35 4.48
N TYR A 30 4.04 8.27 5.75
CA TYR A 30 4.72 7.11 6.34
C TYR A 30 3.89 6.47 7.44
N ILE A 31 4.02 5.15 7.58
CA ILE A 31 3.55 4.45 8.78
C ILE A 31 4.44 4.90 9.94
N LYS A 32 3.85 5.52 10.96
CA LYS A 32 4.56 6.00 12.15
C LYS A 32 4.35 5.11 13.36
N GLU A 33 3.21 4.45 13.43
CA GLU A 33 2.86 3.59 14.54
C GLU A 33 2.00 2.43 14.05
N THR A 34 2.28 1.25 14.56
CA THR A 34 1.40 0.07 14.49
C THR A 34 1.27 -0.43 15.92
N SER A 35 0.07 -0.35 16.49
CA SER A 35 -0.16 -0.73 17.88
C SER A 35 -1.57 -1.28 18.05
N ARG A 36 -1.83 -2.02 19.15
CA ARG A 36 -3.15 -2.65 19.36
C ARG A 36 -4.28 -1.62 19.43
N TYR A 37 -3.99 -0.40 19.87
CA TYR A 37 -4.93 0.70 19.97
C TYR A 37 -4.16 2.02 19.92
N ILE A 38 -4.51 2.89 18.98
CA ILE A 38 -3.95 4.25 18.88
C ILE A 38 -4.94 5.24 19.50
N ASP A 39 -4.55 5.84 20.62
CA ASP A 39 -5.31 6.89 21.31
C ASP A 39 -4.84 8.29 20.85
N SER A 40 -5.17 8.65 19.62
CA SER A 40 -4.77 9.94 19.06
C SER A 40 -5.72 10.40 17.97
N ASP A 41 -5.81 11.71 17.77
CA ASP A 41 -6.57 12.31 16.69
C ASP A 41 -5.90 12.12 15.33
N ALA A 42 -6.72 12.05 14.28
CA ALA A 42 -6.28 12.03 12.90
C ALA A 42 -7.20 12.87 12.01
N LEU A 43 -6.64 13.40 10.91
CA LEU A 43 -7.44 14.09 9.89
C LEU A 43 -8.48 13.16 9.24
N LYS A 44 -8.19 11.85 9.19
CA LYS A 44 -9.10 10.82 8.71
C LYS A 44 -8.95 9.56 9.55
N VAL A 45 -10.07 8.91 9.84
CA VAL A 45 -10.10 7.58 10.46
C VAL A 45 -10.86 6.63 9.55
N ILE A 46 -10.33 5.43 9.35
CA ILE A 46 -10.98 4.34 8.61
C ILE A 46 -11.16 3.18 9.59
N ASP A 47 -12.38 2.69 9.75
CA ASP A 47 -12.65 1.44 10.48
C ASP A 47 -12.48 0.25 9.52
N ALA A 48 -11.52 -0.61 9.82
CA ALA A 48 -11.19 -1.81 9.04
C ALA A 48 -11.66 -3.09 9.75
N LYS A 49 -12.59 -3.01 10.70
CA LYS A 49 -13.15 -4.19 11.37
C LYS A 49 -13.72 -5.20 10.37
N GLY A 50 -13.24 -6.43 10.45
CA GLY A 50 -13.64 -7.51 9.53
C GLY A 50 -12.92 -7.50 8.18
N TYR A 51 -11.96 -6.59 7.98
CA TYR A 51 -11.12 -6.50 6.80
C TYR A 51 -9.65 -6.76 7.14
N ILE A 52 -8.90 -7.19 6.11
CA ILE A 52 -7.46 -7.32 6.17
C ILE A 52 -6.80 -5.99 5.81
N VAL A 53 -5.78 -5.60 6.57
CA VAL A 53 -4.90 -4.48 6.24
C VAL A 53 -3.54 -5.04 5.84
N SER A 54 -3.14 -4.81 4.61
CA SER A 54 -1.87 -5.31 4.06
C SER A 54 -1.03 -4.17 3.45
N PRO A 55 0.27 -4.40 3.21
CA PRO A 55 1.00 -3.62 2.22
C PRO A 55 0.25 -3.61 0.89
N GLY A 56 0.36 -2.50 0.15
CA GLY A 56 -0.11 -2.46 -1.23
C GLY A 56 0.69 -3.43 -2.09
N PHE A 57 0.04 -4.13 -3.01
CA PHE A 57 0.70 -5.16 -3.81
C PHE A 57 1.71 -4.56 -4.79
N ILE A 58 2.76 -5.33 -5.06
CA ILE A 58 3.80 -5.01 -6.04
C ILE A 58 3.61 -5.98 -7.21
N ASP A 59 3.27 -5.44 -8.37
CA ASP A 59 3.15 -6.20 -9.61
C ASP A 59 4.48 -6.10 -10.38
N ILE A 60 5.19 -7.22 -10.43
CA ILE A 60 6.56 -7.28 -10.96
C ILE A 60 6.59 -7.49 -12.48
N ASP A 61 5.49 -7.92 -13.09
CA ASP A 61 5.43 -8.32 -14.50
C ASP A 61 4.27 -7.60 -15.19
N SER A 62 4.40 -6.28 -15.24
CA SER A 62 3.41 -5.41 -15.85
C SER A 62 3.90 -4.93 -17.21
N HIS A 63 3.06 -5.07 -18.24
CA HIS A 63 3.29 -4.50 -19.57
C HIS A 63 2.56 -3.17 -19.77
N SER A 64 2.29 -2.46 -18.67
CA SER A 64 1.52 -1.22 -18.66
C SER A 64 2.28 -0.01 -19.18
N ASP A 65 3.55 -0.15 -19.57
CA ASP A 65 4.42 0.89 -20.12
C ASP A 65 3.75 1.81 -21.14
N PHE A 66 3.00 1.23 -22.08
CA PHE A 66 2.30 1.97 -23.14
C PHE A 66 1.07 2.73 -22.65
N HIS A 67 0.52 2.36 -21.50
CA HIS A 67 -0.63 3.00 -20.88
C HIS A 67 -0.22 4.10 -19.89
N PHE A 68 1.05 4.13 -19.47
CA PHE A 68 1.62 5.17 -18.59
C PHE A 68 2.10 6.41 -19.38
N VAL A 69 1.30 6.91 -20.31
CA VAL A 69 1.55 8.22 -20.93
C VAL A 69 1.06 9.31 -19.96
N LYS A 70 2.00 10.05 -19.35
CA LYS A 70 1.78 11.18 -18.40
C LYS A 70 1.38 10.84 -16.95
N GLY A 71 1.91 9.75 -16.37
CA GLY A 71 1.87 9.57 -14.91
C GLY A 71 0.50 9.22 -14.31
N ASN A 72 -0.48 8.87 -15.13
CA ASN A 72 -1.76 8.34 -14.67
C ASN A 72 -1.58 6.89 -14.18
N LYS A 73 -2.16 6.57 -13.03
CA LYS A 73 -2.20 5.19 -12.52
C LYS A 73 -3.19 4.35 -13.30
N SER A 74 -2.86 3.07 -13.48
CA SER A 74 -3.81 2.09 -14.03
C SER A 74 -4.98 1.92 -13.07
N LYS A 75 -6.20 2.29 -13.51
CA LYS A 75 -7.42 2.14 -12.71
C LYS A 75 -7.74 0.68 -12.39
N ALA A 76 -7.43 -0.23 -13.33
CA ALA A 76 -7.56 -1.66 -13.09
C ALA A 76 -6.61 -2.13 -11.98
N ALA A 77 -5.35 -1.67 -11.99
CA ALA A 77 -4.39 -2.01 -10.96
C ALA A 77 -4.79 -1.48 -9.57
N GLU A 78 -5.31 -0.25 -9.51
CA GLU A 78 -5.82 0.32 -8.25
C GLU A 78 -6.99 -0.48 -7.66
N LEU A 79 -7.92 -0.96 -8.51
CA LEU A 79 -9.04 -1.81 -8.07
C LEU A 79 -8.59 -3.15 -7.50
N LEU A 80 -7.44 -3.66 -7.95
CA LEU A 80 -6.83 -4.89 -7.45
C LEU A 80 -5.90 -4.66 -6.25
N GLY A 81 -5.77 -3.42 -5.75
CA GLY A 81 -4.89 -3.09 -4.63
C GLY A 81 -3.40 -3.00 -4.98
N ILE A 82 -3.06 -2.98 -6.27
CA ILE A 82 -1.67 -2.83 -6.74
C ILE A 82 -1.22 -1.38 -6.50
N ARG A 83 -0.14 -1.23 -5.73
CA ARG A 83 0.43 0.09 -5.40
C ARG A 83 1.68 0.43 -6.18
N ARG A 84 2.45 -0.57 -6.64
CA ARG A 84 3.65 -0.38 -7.45
C ARG A 84 3.69 -1.41 -8.57
N GLN A 85 4.17 -0.97 -9.73
CA GLN A 85 4.31 -1.78 -10.94
C GLN A 85 5.73 -1.59 -11.50
N THR A 86 6.32 -2.66 -12.00
CA THR A 86 7.51 -2.59 -12.86
C THR A 86 7.14 -2.04 -14.23
N LEU A 87 8.00 -1.23 -14.83
CA LEU A 87 7.82 -0.70 -16.19
C LEU A 87 9.00 -1.19 -17.05
N TYR A 88 8.72 -2.14 -17.94
CA TYR A 88 9.69 -2.93 -18.68
C TYR A 88 10.55 -2.09 -19.65
N ASN A 89 9.92 -1.16 -20.38
CA ASN A 89 10.63 -0.31 -21.34
C ASN A 89 11.56 0.67 -20.64
N LYS A 90 11.20 1.09 -19.42
CA LYS A 90 12.05 1.97 -18.61
C LYS A 90 13.25 1.22 -18.02
N MET A 91 13.14 -0.09 -17.76
CA MET A 91 14.27 -0.91 -17.31
C MET A 91 15.29 -1.21 -18.42
N LYS A 92 14.83 -1.39 -19.66
CA LYS A 92 15.72 -1.48 -20.83
C LYS A 92 16.56 -0.22 -21.06
N GLU A 93 16.04 0.96 -20.71
CA GLU A 93 16.81 2.21 -20.74
C GLU A 93 18.01 2.19 -19.76
N TYR A 94 17.96 1.35 -18.72
CA TYR A 94 19.01 1.19 -17.72
C TYR A 94 19.81 -0.12 -17.87
N ASP A 95 19.66 -0.85 -18.98
CA ASP A 95 20.38 -2.10 -19.27
C ASP A 95 20.16 -3.19 -18.18
N ILE A 96 18.96 -3.20 -17.59
CA ILE A 96 18.54 -4.22 -16.61
C ILE A 96 17.71 -5.28 -17.34
N ASP A 97 18.30 -6.46 -17.56
CA ASP A 97 17.59 -7.68 -17.97
C ASP A 97 17.07 -8.42 -16.73
N ILE A 98 15.79 -8.81 -16.77
CA ILE A 98 15.09 -9.60 -15.72
C ILE A 98 14.76 -10.99 -16.25
#